data_AF-K1UMP5-F1
#
_entry.id   AF-K1UMP5-F1
#
_cell.length_a   1.000
_cell.length_b   1.000
_cell.length_c   1.000
_cell.angle_alpha   90.00
_cell.angle_beta   90.00
_cell.angle_gamma   90.00
#
_symmetry.space_group_name_H-M   'P 1'
#
loop_
_entity.id
_entity.type
_entity.pdbx_description
1 polymer ?
#
loop_
_entity_poly.entity_id
_entity_poly.type
_entity_poly.pdbx_seq_one_letter_code
_entity_poly.pdbx_strand_id
1 'polypeptide(L)'
;RLDAFAYAPKEPGEKNFLNDPATWELLDKVKVLADEYGLQLLPEIHASYSEKIYQTVADKGYMTYDFFLPGLVLDAIENKDGSYLAAWADELRDHQIHTVNMLGRQ
;
A
#
# COMPACT_ATOMS: atom_id res chain seq x y z
N ARG A 1 -5.23 1.61 -11.05
CA ARG A 1 -4.05 2.25 -10.42
C ARG A 1 -4.36 3.73 -10.24
N LEU A 2 -4.38 4.22 -9.01
CA LEU A 2 -4.52 5.65 -8.70
C LEU A 2 -3.13 6.22 -8.42
N ASP A 3 -2.58 6.95 -9.40
CA ASP A 3 -1.25 7.56 -9.32
C ASP A 3 -1.27 8.76 -8.35
N ALA A 4 -0.23 8.87 -7.51
CA ALA A 4 -0.01 9.98 -6.56
C ALA A 4 -1.23 10.33 -5.66
N PHE A 5 -2.09 9.37 -5.34
CA PHE A 5 -3.37 9.63 -4.65
C PHE A 5 -3.20 10.28 -3.27
N ALA A 6 -2.13 9.95 -2.55
CA ALA A 6 -1.80 10.54 -1.25
C ALA A 6 -1.64 12.09 -1.29
N TYR A 7 -1.45 12.69 -2.47
CA TYR A 7 -1.30 14.14 -2.67
C TYR A 7 -2.58 14.84 -3.15
N ALA A 8 -3.68 14.10 -3.35
CA ALA A 8 -4.92 14.67 -3.86
C ALA A 8 -5.55 15.73 -2.94
N PRO A 9 -5.59 15.55 -1.60
CA PRO A 9 -6.09 16.59 -0.70
C PRO A 9 -4.98 17.60 -0.36
N LYS A 10 -5.25 18.88 -0.62
CA LYS A 10 -4.36 19.99 -0.27
C LYS A 10 -5.12 21.01 0.54
N GLU A 11 -4.61 21.34 1.72
CA GLU A 11 -5.16 22.38 2.59
C GLU A 11 -4.04 23.28 3.12
N PRO A 12 -4.24 24.62 3.15
CA PRO A 12 -3.25 25.54 3.72
C PRO A 12 -2.97 25.22 5.19
N GLY A 13 -1.72 24.83 5.51
CA GLY A 13 -1.28 24.49 6.87
C GLY A 13 -1.11 23.00 7.15
N GLU A 14 -1.58 22.13 6.26
CA GLU A 14 -1.48 20.67 6.41
C GLU A 14 -0.26 20.07 5.70
N LYS A 15 0.06 18.81 6.04
CA LYS A 15 1.18 18.05 5.44
C LYS A 15 1.04 17.87 3.92
N ASN A 16 -0.18 17.96 3.38
CA ASN A 16 -0.50 17.73 1.96
C ASN A 16 -0.07 16.35 1.45
N PHE A 17 0.01 15.38 2.36
CA PHE A 17 0.33 13.98 2.12
C PHE A 17 -0.45 13.14 3.13
N LEU A 18 -1.39 12.31 2.64
CA LEU A 18 -2.33 11.54 3.47
C LEU A 18 -3.05 12.42 4.51
N ASN A 19 -3.61 13.56 4.10
CA ASN A 19 -4.43 14.36 5.00
C ASN A 19 -5.66 13.54 5.41
N ASP A 20 -5.72 13.16 6.69
CA ASP A 20 -6.83 12.44 7.31
C ASP A 20 -7.83 13.47 7.85
N PRO A 21 -9.15 13.34 7.60
CA PRO A 21 -9.86 12.22 6.97
C PRO A 21 -10.08 12.37 5.45
N ALA A 22 -9.77 13.53 4.87
CA ALA A 22 -10.13 13.88 3.49
C ALA A 22 -9.65 12.88 2.43
N THR A 23 -8.45 12.31 2.61
CA THR A 23 -7.89 11.31 1.67
C THR A 23 -8.75 10.04 1.64
N TRP A 24 -9.21 9.58 2.80
CA TRP A 24 -9.98 8.34 2.91
C TRP A 24 -11.40 8.51 2.39
N GLU A 25 -12.04 9.64 2.67
CA GLU A 25 -13.37 9.93 2.14
C GLU A 25 -13.39 9.99 0.61
N LEU A 26 -12.35 10.56 0.01
CA LEU A 26 -12.20 10.57 -1.45
C LEU A 26 -12.00 9.15 -1.97
N LEU A 27 -11.15 8.35 -1.32
CA LEU A 27 -10.86 6.98 -1.72
C LEU A 27 -12.14 6.11 -1.66
N ASP A 28 -12.94 6.25 -0.61
CA ASP A 28 -14.20 5.52 -0.44
C ASP A 28 -15.23 5.89 -1.52
N LYS A 29 -15.33 7.16 -1.91
CA LYS A 29 -16.18 7.58 -3.04
C LYS A 29 -15.74 6.93 -4.35
N VAL A 30 -14.43 6.86 -4.60
CA VAL A 30 -13.88 6.21 -5.79
C VAL A 30 -14.11 4.70 -5.72
N LYS A 31 -14.04 4.09 -4.53
CA LYS A 31 -14.32 2.67 -4.32
C LYS A 31 -15.75 2.29 -4.64
N VAL A 32 -16.72 3.04 -4.14
CA VAL A 32 -18.14 2.81 -4.45
C VAL A 32 -18.36 2.80 -5.96
N LEU A 33 -17.78 3.77 -6.67
CA LEU A 33 -17.86 3.80 -8.14
C LEU A 33 -17.15 2.60 -8.77
N ALA A 34 -15.95 2.25 -8.33
CA ALA A 34 -15.19 1.13 -8.89
C ALA A 34 -15.91 -0.22 -8.69
N ASP A 35 -16.52 -0.43 -7.52
CA ASP A 35 -17.28 -1.63 -7.17
C ASP A 35 -18.52 -1.79 -8.08
N GLU A 36 -19.20 -0.70 -8.46
CA GLU A 36 -20.31 -0.73 -9.43
C GLU A 36 -19.89 -1.27 -10.80
N TYR A 37 -18.63 -1.06 -11.19
CA TYR A 37 -18.07 -1.56 -12.45
C TYR A 37 -17.24 -2.84 -12.27
N GLY A 38 -17.21 -3.43 -11.06
CA GLY A 38 -16.41 -4.63 -10.76
C GLY A 38 -14.89 -4.41 -10.89
N LEU A 39 -14.42 -3.18 -10.71
CA LEU A 39 -13.02 -2.79 -10.84
C LEU A 39 -12.33 -2.82 -9.48
N GLN A 40 -11.12 -3.38 -9.41
CA GLN A 40 -10.29 -3.32 -8.21
C GLN A 40 -9.45 -2.04 -8.19
N LEU A 41 -9.45 -1.35 -7.05
CA LEU A 41 -8.62 -0.17 -6.83
C LEU A 41 -7.28 -0.56 -6.21
N LEU A 42 -6.24 0.05 -6.79
CA LEU A 42 -4.86 -0.07 -6.35
C LEU A 42 -4.29 1.34 -6.18
N PRO A 43 -4.42 1.93 -4.98
CA PRO A 43 -3.81 3.22 -4.66
C PRO A 43 -2.30 3.06 -4.52
N GLU A 44 -1.53 3.89 -5.22
CA GLU A 44 -0.09 3.95 -5.01
C GLU A 44 0.23 4.85 -3.82
N ILE A 45 0.54 4.24 -2.68
CA ILE A 45 0.90 4.94 -1.44
C ILE A 45 2.31 4.50 -1.04
N HIS A 46 3.24 5.44 -1.07
CA HIS A 46 4.62 5.25 -0.62
C HIS A 46 4.73 5.71 0.83
N ALA A 47 4.66 4.77 1.77
CA ALA A 47 4.83 5.03 3.20
C ALA A 47 5.91 4.11 3.78
N SER A 48 6.57 4.56 4.84
CA SER A 48 7.54 3.73 5.55
C SER A 48 6.85 2.56 6.25
N TYR A 49 7.54 1.43 6.41
CA TYR A 49 7.02 0.27 7.14
C TYR A 49 6.57 0.65 8.57
N SER A 50 7.32 1.53 9.23
CA SER A 50 7.02 2.01 10.58
C SER A 50 5.69 2.75 10.71
N GLU A 51 5.21 3.39 9.64
CA GLU A 51 3.93 4.10 9.64
C GLU A 51 2.74 3.17 9.49
N LYS A 52 2.96 1.89 9.12
CA LYS A 52 1.93 0.84 8.97
C LYS A 52 0.76 1.22 8.07
N ILE A 53 0.94 2.19 7.17
CA ILE A 53 -0.12 2.64 6.25
C ILE A 53 -0.61 1.50 5.36
N TYR A 54 0.27 0.57 4.98
CA TYR A 54 -0.12 -0.62 4.20
C TYR A 54 -1.18 -1.48 4.94
N GLN A 55 -1.12 -1.57 6.27
CA GLN A 55 -2.14 -2.26 7.08
C GLN A 55 -3.45 -1.47 7.05
N THR A 56 -3.41 -0.16 7.28
CA THR A 56 -4.61 0.70 7.22
C THR A 56 -5.32 0.62 5.86
N VAL A 57 -4.55 0.56 4.76
CA VAL A 57 -5.08 0.40 3.40
C VAL A 57 -5.75 -0.96 3.23
N ALA A 58 -5.12 -2.03 3.72
CA ALA A 58 -5.66 -3.39 3.68
C ALA A 58 -6.92 -3.53 4.54
N ASP A 59 -6.94 -2.96 5.75
CA ASP A 59 -8.08 -2.97 6.67
C ASP A 59 -9.31 -2.27 6.07
N LYS A 60 -9.09 -1.26 5.24
CA LYS A 60 -10.15 -0.58 4.47
C LYS A 60 -10.59 -1.36 3.21
N GLY A 61 -10.01 -2.54 3.00
CA GLY A 61 -10.33 -3.46 1.90
C GLY A 61 -9.79 -3.00 0.55
N TYR A 62 -8.64 -2.33 0.53
CA TYR A 62 -7.92 -1.96 -0.69
C TYR A 62 -6.71 -2.87 -0.87
N MET A 63 -6.34 -3.12 -2.12
CA MET A 63 -5.04 -3.74 -2.43
C MET A 63 -3.93 -2.72 -2.24
N THR A 64 -2.73 -3.17 -1.87
CA THR A 64 -1.54 -2.31 -1.74
C THR A 64 -0.39 -2.82 -2.61
N TYR A 65 0.55 -1.95 -2.95
CA TYR A 65 1.79 -2.37 -3.60
C TYR A 65 2.77 -2.93 -2.56
N ASP A 66 3.44 -4.02 -2.89
CA ASP A 66 4.53 -4.53 -2.07
C ASP A 66 5.85 -3.87 -2.49
N PHE A 67 6.16 -2.75 -1.83
CA PHE A 67 7.43 -2.04 -2.00
C PHE A 67 8.56 -2.63 -1.17
N PHE A 68 8.28 -3.55 -0.24
CA PHE A 68 9.28 -4.15 0.65
C PHE A 68 9.90 -5.39 0.02
N LEU A 69 9.11 -6.18 -0.71
CA LEU A 69 9.54 -7.43 -1.34
C LEU A 69 10.82 -7.31 -2.18
N PRO A 70 11.01 -6.32 -3.08
CA PRO A 70 12.26 -6.21 -3.84
C PRO A 70 13.49 -6.12 -2.94
N GLY A 71 13.43 -5.31 -1.88
CA GLY A 71 14.53 -5.12 -0.95
C GLY A 71 14.79 -6.37 -0.10
N LEU A 72 13.72 -7.01 0.39
CA LEU A 72 13.81 -8.24 1.19
C LEU A 72 14.35 -9.42 0.38
N VAL A 73 14.00 -9.52 -0.91
CA VAL A 73 14.54 -10.56 -1.80
C VAL A 73 16.03 -10.34 -2.05
N LEU A 74 16.47 -9.11 -2.27
CA LEU A 74 17.89 -8.79 -2.42
C LEU A 74 18.67 -9.11 -1.14
N ASP A 75 18.18 -8.66 0.01
CA ASP A 75 18.78 -8.93 1.32
C ASP A 75 18.92 -10.44 1.60
N ALA A 76 17.86 -11.21 1.29
CA ALA A 76 17.88 -12.65 1.48
C ALA A 76 18.90 -13.37 0.59
N ILE A 77 19.12 -12.89 -0.65
CA ILE A 77 20.12 -13.44 -1.56
C ILE A 77 21.54 -13.06 -1.10
N GLU A 78 21.77 -11.80 -0.77
CA GLU A 78 23.08 -11.28 -0.35
C GLU A 78 23.56 -11.93 0.95
N ASN A 79 22.67 -12.04 1.94
CA ASN A 79 22.98 -12.59 3.26
C ASN A 79 22.77 -14.10 3.36
N LYS A 80 22.16 -14.74 2.35
CA LYS A 80 21.74 -16.15 2.36
C LYS A 80 20.83 -16.49 3.54
N ASP A 81 20.06 -15.52 3.99
CA ASP A 81 19.11 -15.64 5.10
C ASP A 81 17.74 -15.08 4.69
N GLY A 82 16.75 -15.96 4.55
CA GLY A 82 15.39 -15.58 4.18
C GLY A 82 14.49 -15.20 5.37
N SER A 83 15.02 -15.07 6.59
CA SER A 83 14.24 -14.87 7.81
C SER A 83 13.31 -13.64 7.73
N TYR A 84 13.79 -12.49 7.27
CA TYR A 84 12.97 -11.28 7.12
C TYR A 84 11.92 -11.40 6.02
N LEU A 85 12.27 -12.04 4.90
CA LEU A 85 11.33 -12.29 3.81
C LEU A 85 10.20 -13.23 4.24
N ALA A 86 10.52 -14.27 5.02
CA ALA A 86 9.53 -15.18 5.58
C ALA A 86 8.62 -14.47 6.59
N ALA A 87 9.20 -13.66 7.49
CA ALA A 87 8.42 -12.87 8.45
C ALA A 87 7.44 -11.92 7.75
N TRP A 88 7.87 -11.26 6.67
CA TRP A 88 6.98 -10.40 5.87
C TRP A 88 5.85 -11.20 5.21
N ALA A 89 6.15 -12.38 4.65
CA ALA A 89 5.13 -13.24 4.05
C ALA A 89 4.10 -13.76 5.08
N ASP A 90 4.56 -14.11 6.28
CA ASP A 90 3.68 -14.49 7.39
C ASP A 90 2.79 -13.31 7.81
N GLU A 91 3.33 -12.10 7.89
CA GLU A 91 2.55 -10.90 8.21
C GLU A 91 1.45 -10.63 7.17
N LEU A 92 1.77 -10.70 5.87
CA LEU A 92 0.78 -10.55 4.80
C LEU A 92 -0.35 -11.57 4.92
N ARG A 93 -0.02 -12.83 5.24
CA ARG A 93 -1.01 -13.90 5.39
C ARG A 93 -1.88 -13.68 6.61
N ASP A 94 -1.27 -13.41 7.76
CA ASP A 94 -1.94 -13.31 9.04
C ASP A 94 -2.89 -12.10 9.10
N HIS A 95 -2.55 -11.03 8.38
CA HIS A 95 -3.37 -9.82 8.24
C HIS A 95 -4.26 -9.82 6.98
N GLN A 96 -4.27 -10.91 6.20
CA GLN A 96 -5.02 -11.03 4.93
C GLN A 96 -4.78 -9.85 3.96
N ILE A 97 -3.53 -9.39 3.89
CA ILE A 97 -3.14 -8.25 3.06
C ILE A 97 -2.93 -8.72 1.63
N HIS A 98 -3.73 -8.19 0.71
CA HIS A 98 -3.59 -8.47 -0.72
C HIS A 98 -2.66 -7.46 -1.38
N THR A 99 -1.51 -7.94 -1.84
CA THR A 99 -0.49 -7.10 -2.47
C THR A 99 -0.34 -7.33 -3.97
N VAL A 100 0.10 -6.29 -4.68
CA VAL A 100 0.71 -6.43 -6.00
C VAL A 100 2.22 -6.40 -5.85
N ASN A 101 2.84 -7.54 -6.12
CA ASN A 101 4.28 -7.75 -5.99
C ASN A 101 5.03 -7.30 -7.25
N MET A 102 6.25 -6.79 -7.06
CA MET A 102 7.14 -6.39 -8.14
C MET A 102 8.59 -6.70 -7.78
N LEU A 103 9.46 -6.91 -8.77
CA LEU A 103 10.92 -7.05 -8.59
C LEU A 103 11.71 -5.88 -9.20
N GLY A 104 11.07 -5.11 -10.09
CA GLY A 104 11.59 -3.88 -10.67
C GLY A 104 10.42 -3.01 -11.17
N ARG A 105 10.62 -1.69 -11.23
CA ARG A 105 9.68 -0.78 -11.92
C ARG A 105 10.13 -0.61 -13.37
N GLN A 106 9.20 -0.82 -14.31
CA GLN A 106 9.23 -0.12 -15.60
C GLN A 106 8.37 1.13 -15.48
#